data_AF-A0AAE7BH28-F1
#
_entry.id   AF-A0AAE7BH28-F1
#
_cell.length_a   1.000
_cell.length_b   1.000
_cell.length_c   1.000
_cell.angle_alpha   90.00
_cell.angle_beta   90.00
_cell.angle_gamma   90.00
#
_symmetry.space_group_name_H-M   'P 1'
#
loop_
_entity.id
_entity.type
_entity.pdbx_description
1 polymer ?
#
loop_
_entity_poly.entity_id
_entity_poly.type
_entity_poly.pdbx_seq_one_letter_code
_entity_poly.pdbx_strand_id
1 'polypeptide(L)'
;MLNIKIIFLINTFLLFIFSVFFIIYFLKNPHNKIIKFITYFVSSYFLGFVLFIFRNQISDFFSIVIANTLFATGSLNLYLATRAIVNLKSKWEFRYCLPVFIIFMGHYIFTYIDFNIHMRVIIFNLFAMVYTFFSFLFFWKNSSIKYRIFDKISSIIFLIGSIMFFILSLYSYSINISAYYFSNTDFFLILPNLYILALNLWIISLIAYRIKN
;
A
#
# COMPACT_ATOMS: atom_id res chain seq x y z
N MET A 1 -10.33 -19.90 12.63
CA MET A 1 -9.30 -18.85 12.77
C MET A 1 -8.89 -18.43 11.36
N LEU A 2 -9.02 -17.16 10.99
CA LEU A 2 -8.67 -16.69 9.63
C LEU A 2 -7.16 -16.87 9.42
N ASN A 3 -6.75 -17.79 8.56
CA ASN A 3 -5.33 -18.13 8.41
C ASN A 3 -4.62 -17.01 7.61
N ILE A 4 -3.71 -16.29 8.26
CA ILE A 4 -2.95 -15.17 7.68
C ILE A 4 -2.28 -15.57 6.36
N LYS A 5 -1.81 -16.82 6.23
CA LYS A 5 -1.21 -17.36 5.00
C LYS A 5 -2.19 -17.37 3.83
N ILE A 6 -3.45 -17.73 4.07
CA ILE A 6 -4.49 -17.78 3.03
C ILE A 6 -4.79 -16.37 2.52
N ILE A 7 -4.95 -15.40 3.42
CA ILE A 7 -5.19 -14.00 3.04
C ILE A 7 -4.02 -13.45 2.24
N PHE A 8 -2.79 -13.76 2.67
CA PHE A 8 -1.57 -13.35 1.97
C PHE A 8 -1.50 -13.94 0.55
N LEU A 9 -1.84 -15.22 0.41
CA LEU A 9 -1.88 -15.91 -0.89
C LEU A 9 -2.95 -15.31 -1.81
N ILE A 10 -4.16 -15.06 -1.29
CA ILE A 10 -5.26 -14.42 -2.02
C ILE A 10 -4.83 -13.02 -2.49
N ASN A 11 -4.25 -12.22 -1.60
CA ASN A 11 -3.74 -10.88 -1.94
C ASN A 11 -2.69 -10.94 -3.05
N THR A 12 -1.74 -11.85 -2.92
CA THR A 12 -0.65 -12.00 -3.90
C THR A 12 -1.21 -12.40 -5.27
N PHE A 13 -2.15 -13.34 -5.30
CA PHE A 13 -2.79 -13.79 -6.54
C PHE A 13 -3.64 -12.69 -7.19
N LEU A 14 -4.42 -11.94 -6.41
CA LEU A 14 -5.20 -10.81 -6.93
C LEU A 14 -4.30 -9.70 -7.46
N LEU A 15 -3.24 -9.34 -6.72
CA LEU A 15 -2.25 -8.37 -7.17
C LEU A 15 -1.54 -8.83 -8.45
N PHE A 16 -1.27 -10.13 -8.61
CA PHE A 16 -0.74 -10.67 -9.86
C PHE A 16 -1.70 -10.41 -11.02
N ILE A 17 -2.98 -10.82 -10.90
CA ILE A 17 -4.00 -10.60 -11.95
C ILE A 17 -4.12 -9.11 -12.29
N PHE A 18 -4.22 -8.26 -11.27
CA PHE A 18 -4.36 -6.83 -11.45
C PHE A 18 -3.10 -6.20 -12.07
N SER A 19 -1.91 -6.68 -11.72
CA SER A 19 -0.66 -6.17 -12.29
C SER A 19 -0.62 -6.46 -13.80
N VAL A 20 -0.95 -7.68 -14.22
CA VAL A 20 -1.01 -8.07 -15.64
C VAL A 20 -2.06 -7.23 -16.36
N PHE A 21 -3.27 -7.11 -15.81
CA PHE A 21 -4.34 -6.31 -16.40
C PHE A 21 -3.96 -4.84 -16.60
N PHE A 22 -3.42 -4.19 -15.57
CA PHE A 22 -3.04 -2.78 -15.64
C PHE A 22 -1.80 -2.55 -16.50
N ILE A 23 -0.84 -3.48 -16.55
CA ILE A 23 0.28 -3.42 -17.50
C ILE A 23 -0.25 -3.41 -18.93
N ILE A 24 -1.13 -4.35 -19.29
CA ILE A 24 -1.72 -4.40 -20.64
C ILE A 24 -2.45 -3.10 -20.97
N TYR A 25 -3.22 -2.56 -20.01
CA TYR A 25 -3.97 -1.33 -20.22
C TYR A 25 -3.06 -0.09 -20.31
N PHE A 26 -1.98 -0.06 -19.53
CA PHE A 26 -0.96 0.98 -19.59
C PHE A 26 -0.23 0.99 -20.93
N LEU A 27 0.14 -0.17 -21.46
CA LEU A 27 0.77 -0.28 -22.78
C LEU A 27 -0.14 0.25 -23.90
N LYS A 28 -1.46 0.08 -23.77
CA LYS A 28 -2.44 0.67 -24.72
C LYS A 28 -2.65 2.17 -24.53
N ASN A 29 -2.51 2.68 -23.30
CA ASN A 29 -2.80 4.07 -22.95
C ASN A 29 -1.68 4.70 -22.09
N PRO A 30 -0.45 4.83 -22.62
CA PRO A 30 0.73 5.20 -21.81
C PRO A 30 0.66 6.63 -21.24
N HIS A 31 -0.13 7.51 -21.88
CA HIS A 31 -0.30 8.89 -21.45
C HIS A 31 -1.30 9.06 -20.28
N ASN A 32 -2.09 8.03 -19.97
CA ASN A 32 -3.07 8.12 -18.88
C ASN A 32 -2.36 7.99 -17.51
N LYS A 33 -2.19 9.13 -16.83
CA LYS A 33 -1.51 9.22 -15.52
C LYS A 33 -2.13 8.32 -14.45
N ILE A 34 -3.46 8.19 -14.43
CA ILE A 34 -4.17 7.35 -13.44
C ILE A 34 -3.70 5.90 -13.60
N ILE A 35 -3.75 5.41 -14.84
CA ILE A 35 -3.42 4.02 -15.17
C ILE A 35 -1.94 3.75 -14.94
N LYS A 36 -1.06 4.68 -15.32
CA LYS A 36 0.37 4.60 -15.03
C LYS A 36 0.64 4.39 -13.54
N PHE A 37 0.07 5.25 -12.69
CA PHE A 37 0.32 5.17 -11.24
C PHE A 37 -0.33 3.94 -10.59
N ILE A 38 -1.52 3.53 -11.02
CA ILE A 38 -2.12 2.28 -10.53
C ILE A 38 -1.31 1.05 -10.96
N THR A 39 -0.77 1.04 -12.17
CA THR A 39 0.13 -0.03 -12.64
C THR A 39 1.33 -0.15 -11.70
N TYR A 40 2.01 0.96 -11.43
CA TYR A 40 3.15 0.96 -10.50
C TYR A 40 2.76 0.58 -9.08
N PHE A 41 1.59 1.00 -8.60
CA PHE A 41 1.08 0.57 -7.30
C PHE A 41 0.95 -0.95 -7.23
N VAL A 42 0.16 -1.54 -8.13
CA VAL A 42 -0.15 -2.97 -8.09
C VAL A 42 1.10 -3.82 -8.34
N SER A 43 1.94 -3.44 -9.31
CA SER A 43 3.20 -4.16 -9.61
C SER A 43 4.19 -4.09 -8.45
N SER A 44 4.34 -2.93 -7.80
CA SER A 44 5.26 -2.80 -6.65
C SER A 44 4.76 -3.62 -5.46
N TYR A 45 3.45 -3.57 -5.17
CA TYR A 45 2.88 -4.41 -4.11
C TYR A 45 3.02 -5.90 -4.43
N PHE A 46 2.71 -6.33 -5.65
CA PHE A 46 2.88 -7.73 -6.07
C PHE A 46 4.33 -8.20 -5.83
N LEU A 47 5.32 -7.46 -6.33
CA LEU A 47 6.73 -7.82 -6.15
C LEU A 47 7.15 -7.80 -4.66
N GLY A 48 6.67 -6.82 -3.89
CA GLY A 48 6.90 -6.78 -2.43
C GLY A 48 6.33 -8.01 -1.72
N PHE A 49 5.11 -8.43 -2.07
CA PHE A 49 4.47 -9.63 -1.54
C PHE A 49 5.25 -10.89 -1.89
N VAL A 50 5.70 -11.02 -3.15
CA VAL A 50 6.54 -12.15 -3.60
C VAL A 50 7.82 -12.24 -2.78
N LEU A 51 8.59 -11.14 -2.65
CA LEU A 51 9.83 -11.13 -1.87
C LEU A 51 9.59 -11.46 -0.39
N PHE A 52 8.47 -10.99 0.16
CA PHE A 52 8.10 -11.24 1.54
C PHE A 52 7.69 -12.71 1.79
N ILE A 53 7.02 -13.36 0.84
CA ILE A 53 6.67 -14.79 0.93
C ILE A 53 7.92 -15.67 0.98
N PHE A 54 8.94 -15.31 0.19
CA PHE A 54 10.23 -16.01 0.15
C PHE A 54 11.15 -15.71 1.35
N ARG A 55 10.63 -15.07 2.41
CA ARG A 55 11.38 -14.85 3.65
C ARG A 55 11.90 -16.17 4.22
N ASN A 56 13.12 -16.14 4.75
CA ASN A 56 13.93 -17.29 5.17
C ASN A 56 14.46 -18.17 4.01
N GLN A 57 14.06 -17.94 2.76
CA GLN A 57 14.62 -18.61 1.58
C GLN A 57 15.57 -17.69 0.79
N ILE A 58 15.36 -16.37 0.90
CA ILE A 58 16.23 -15.33 0.34
C ILE A 58 16.77 -14.43 1.47
N SER A 59 17.78 -13.61 1.17
CA SER A 59 18.36 -12.71 2.18
C SER A 59 17.33 -11.75 2.77
N ASP A 60 17.54 -11.36 4.03
CA ASP A 60 16.75 -10.33 4.72
C ASP A 60 16.78 -8.98 3.99
N PHE A 61 17.83 -8.71 3.20
CA PHE A 61 17.91 -7.47 2.41
C PHE A 61 16.79 -7.44 1.39
N PHE A 62 16.58 -8.55 0.67
CA PHE A 62 15.50 -8.65 -0.31
C PHE A 62 14.13 -8.81 0.35
N SER A 63 14.00 -9.75 1.29
CA SER A 63 12.70 -10.10 1.89
C SER A 63 12.16 -9.09 2.91
N ILE A 64 13.03 -8.22 3.45
CA ILE A 64 12.65 -7.20 4.44
C ILE A 64 12.89 -5.79 3.88
N VAL A 65 14.12 -5.44 3.54
CA VAL A 65 14.44 -4.04 3.15
C VAL A 65 13.82 -3.68 1.80
N ILE A 66 14.09 -4.48 0.75
CA ILE A 66 13.56 -4.23 -0.60
C ILE A 66 12.05 -4.45 -0.64
N ALA A 67 11.53 -5.52 -0.01
CA ALA A 67 10.09 -5.77 0.05
C ALA A 67 9.30 -4.57 0.64
N ASN A 68 9.73 -4.03 1.78
CA ASN A 68 9.05 -2.88 2.39
C ASN A 68 9.25 -1.58 1.60
N THR A 69 10.40 -1.43 0.92
CA THR A 69 10.63 -0.31 0.01
C THR A 69 9.70 -0.37 -1.21
N LEU A 70 9.42 -1.56 -1.73
CA LEU A 70 8.45 -1.78 -2.80
C LEU A 70 7.02 -1.49 -2.33
N PHE A 71 6.65 -1.91 -1.12
CA PHE A 71 5.35 -1.54 -0.56
C PHE A 71 5.20 -0.02 -0.41
N ALA A 72 6.23 0.67 0.11
CA ALA A 72 6.21 2.12 0.23
C ALA A 72 6.14 2.83 -1.14
N THR A 73 6.90 2.34 -2.12
CA THR A 73 6.83 2.81 -3.51
C THR A 73 5.43 2.62 -4.08
N GLY A 74 4.81 1.48 -3.78
CA GLY A 74 3.42 1.20 -4.14
C GLY A 74 2.46 2.23 -3.52
N SER A 75 2.54 2.47 -2.20
CA SER A 75 1.61 3.39 -1.53
C SER A 75 1.77 4.82 -2.04
N LEU A 76 3.01 5.22 -2.36
CA LEU A 76 3.27 6.50 -3.00
C LEU A 76 2.57 6.59 -4.37
N ASN A 77 2.71 5.57 -5.21
CA ASN A 77 2.05 5.55 -6.51
C ASN A 77 0.53 5.56 -6.36
N LEU A 78 -0.02 4.87 -5.37
CA LEU A 78 -1.45 4.98 -5.06
C LEU A 78 -1.84 6.40 -4.69
N TYR A 79 -1.06 7.08 -3.84
CA TYR A 79 -1.29 8.48 -3.52
C TYR A 79 -1.27 9.38 -4.77
N LEU A 80 -0.32 9.18 -5.69
CA LEU A 80 -0.28 9.92 -6.95
C LEU A 80 -1.48 9.59 -7.85
N ALA A 81 -1.94 8.34 -7.85
CA ALA A 81 -3.15 7.93 -8.54
C ALA A 81 -4.39 8.64 -7.98
N THR A 82 -4.56 8.69 -6.65
CA THR A 82 -5.71 9.38 -6.03
C THR A 82 -5.75 10.87 -6.39
N ARG A 83 -4.60 11.55 -6.41
CA ARG A 83 -4.49 12.93 -6.88
C ARG A 83 -4.93 13.07 -8.34
N ALA A 84 -4.46 12.18 -9.21
CA ALA A 84 -4.82 12.18 -10.61
C ALA A 84 -6.33 11.93 -10.82
N ILE A 85 -6.94 11.04 -10.03
CA ILE A 85 -8.38 10.73 -10.07
C ILE A 85 -9.23 11.97 -9.75
N VAL A 86 -8.80 12.80 -8.79
CA VAL A 86 -9.49 14.05 -8.44
C VAL A 86 -8.96 15.28 -9.19
N ASN A 87 -8.21 15.07 -10.30
CA ASN A 87 -7.67 16.12 -11.16
C ASN A 87 -6.74 17.15 -10.47
N LEU A 88 -6.08 16.75 -9.38
CA LEU A 88 -5.08 17.59 -8.71
C LEU A 88 -3.73 17.47 -9.41
N LYS A 89 -3.20 18.59 -9.91
CA LYS A 89 -1.84 18.64 -10.45
C LYS A 89 -0.82 18.29 -9.35
N SER A 90 0.16 17.46 -9.69
CA SER A 90 1.35 17.27 -8.86
C SER A 90 2.27 18.47 -9.09
N LYS A 91 2.59 19.22 -8.03
CA LYS A 91 3.46 20.39 -8.20
C LYS A 91 4.95 19.98 -8.32
N TRP A 92 5.38 18.86 -7.70
CA TRP A 92 6.80 18.47 -7.59
C TRP A 92 6.95 16.94 -7.51
N GLU A 93 7.36 16.27 -8.58
CA GLU A 93 7.36 14.79 -8.66
C GLU A 93 8.49 14.11 -7.86
N PHE A 94 9.67 14.73 -7.73
CA PHE A 94 10.83 14.12 -7.07
C PHE A 94 10.79 14.13 -5.53
N ARG A 95 10.09 15.07 -4.90
CA ARG A 95 10.04 15.18 -3.42
C ARG A 95 9.40 13.96 -2.76
N TYR A 96 8.58 13.23 -3.51
CA TYR A 96 7.90 12.05 -3.01
C TYR A 96 8.82 10.83 -2.86
N CYS A 97 9.98 10.83 -3.51
CA CYS A 97 10.97 9.76 -3.36
C CYS A 97 11.67 9.79 -1.99
N LEU A 98 11.75 10.96 -1.35
CA LEU A 98 12.42 11.10 -0.06
C LEU A 98 11.76 10.24 1.04
N PRO A 99 10.43 10.25 1.22
CA PRO A 99 9.75 9.31 2.12
C PRO A 99 10.03 7.83 1.84
N VAL A 100 10.13 7.42 0.57
CA VAL A 100 10.47 6.03 0.21
C VAL A 100 11.91 5.71 0.59
N PHE A 101 12.84 6.65 0.38
CA PHE A 101 14.22 6.51 0.82
C PHE A 101 14.35 6.43 2.34
N ILE A 102 13.53 7.17 3.10
CA ILE A 102 13.46 7.06 4.56
C ILE A 102 12.98 5.66 4.97
N ILE A 103 12.01 5.08 4.26
CA ILE A 103 11.59 3.68 4.49
C ILE A 103 12.74 2.72 4.24
N PHE A 104 13.46 2.87 3.13
CA PHE A 104 14.61 2.04 2.79
C PHE A 104 15.68 2.11 3.90
N MET A 105 16.10 3.32 4.27
CA MET A 105 17.11 3.53 5.30
C MET A 105 16.65 3.04 6.67
N GLY A 106 15.42 3.35 7.08
CA GLY A 106 14.87 2.86 8.33
C GLY A 106 14.85 1.32 8.39
N HIS A 107 14.37 0.65 7.33
CA HIS A 107 14.37 -0.81 7.30
C HIS A 107 15.77 -1.40 7.28
N TYR A 108 16.73 -0.75 6.61
CA TYR A 108 18.12 -1.17 6.64
C TYR A 108 18.69 -1.10 8.07
N ILE A 109 18.57 0.05 8.74
CA ILE A 109 19.07 0.28 10.10
C ILE A 109 18.44 -0.71 11.09
N PHE A 110 17.10 -0.84 11.09
CA PHE A 110 16.42 -1.72 12.05
C PHE A 110 16.49 -3.22 11.69
N THR A 111 17.04 -3.58 10.53
CA THR A 111 17.31 -4.98 10.16
C THR A 111 18.74 -5.38 10.46
N TYR A 112 19.72 -4.50 10.24
CA TYR A 112 21.15 -4.87 10.27
C TYR A 112 21.98 -4.20 11.37
N ILE A 113 21.48 -3.12 11.97
CA ILE A 113 22.21 -2.34 12.97
C ILE A 113 21.56 -2.53 14.35
N ASP A 114 20.29 -2.14 14.47
CA ASP A 114 19.58 -2.13 15.77
C ASP A 114 18.70 -3.37 16.01
N PHE A 115 18.45 -4.19 14.98
CA PHE A 115 17.65 -5.42 15.04
C PHE A 115 16.25 -5.28 15.68
N ASN A 116 15.61 -4.11 15.52
CA ASN A 116 14.33 -3.82 16.18
C ASN A 116 13.13 -4.07 15.24
N ILE A 117 12.42 -5.19 15.47
CA ILE A 117 11.23 -5.53 14.66
C ILE A 117 10.07 -4.56 14.84
N HIS A 118 9.86 -4.05 16.05
CA HIS A 118 8.77 -3.12 16.34
C HIS A 118 8.98 -1.82 15.56
N MET A 119 10.20 -1.30 15.52
CA MET A 119 10.52 -0.07 14.78
C MET A 119 10.30 -0.21 13.28
N ARG A 120 10.59 -1.37 12.67
CA ARG A 120 10.27 -1.64 11.26
C ARG A 120 8.77 -1.50 10.99
N VAL A 121 7.95 -2.12 11.85
CA VAL A 121 6.50 -2.09 11.74
C VAL A 121 5.97 -0.66 11.98
N ILE A 122 6.47 0.04 12.99
CA ILE A 122 6.06 1.42 13.32
C ILE A 122 6.32 2.37 12.16
N ILE A 123 7.54 2.36 11.62
CA ILE A 123 7.93 3.29 10.55
C ILE A 123 7.10 3.07 9.30
N PHE A 124 6.88 1.81 8.92
CA PHE A 124 6.03 1.49 7.77
C PHE A 124 4.58 1.94 8.01
N ASN A 125 4.02 1.67 9.20
CA ASN A 125 2.65 2.05 9.52
C ASN A 125 2.46 3.57 9.59
N LEU A 126 3.40 4.32 10.17
CA LEU A 126 3.34 5.79 10.18
C LEU A 126 3.40 6.36 8.76
N PHE A 127 4.26 5.81 7.91
CA PHE A 127 4.29 6.16 6.49
C PHE A 127 2.93 5.89 5.83
N ALA A 128 2.39 4.67 5.96
CA ALA A 128 1.12 4.30 5.36
C ALA A 128 -0.05 5.16 5.88
N MET A 129 -0.05 5.50 7.18
CA MET A 129 -1.00 6.41 7.81
C MET A 129 -1.00 7.78 7.12
N VAL A 130 0.18 8.40 6.95
CA VAL A 130 0.28 9.73 6.33
C VAL A 130 -0.28 9.72 4.91
N TYR A 131 0.10 8.73 4.10
CA TYR A 131 -0.33 8.65 2.70
C TYR A 131 -1.83 8.36 2.56
N THR A 132 -2.38 7.48 3.39
CA THR A 132 -3.82 7.21 3.42
C THR A 132 -4.62 8.41 3.91
N PHE A 133 -4.13 9.13 4.94
CA PHE A 133 -4.76 10.35 5.42
C PHE A 133 -4.86 11.45 4.35
N PHE A 134 -3.77 11.70 3.62
CA PHE A 134 -3.82 12.69 2.53
C PHE A 134 -4.73 12.24 1.38
N SER A 135 -4.75 10.95 1.06
CA SER A 135 -5.65 10.40 0.04
C SER A 135 -7.13 10.59 0.46
N PHE A 136 -7.44 10.40 1.74
CA PHE A 136 -8.75 10.75 2.32
C PHE A 136 -9.08 12.23 2.06
N LEU A 137 -8.17 13.14 2.41
CA LEU A 137 -8.39 14.59 2.24
C LEU A 137 -8.62 14.97 0.77
N PHE A 138 -7.94 14.34 -0.17
CA PHE A 138 -8.12 14.62 -1.60
C PHE A 138 -9.52 14.29 -2.07
N PHE A 139 -10.00 13.08 -1.79
CA PHE A 139 -11.36 12.68 -2.13
C PHE A 139 -12.42 13.46 -1.36
N TRP A 140 -12.17 13.78 -0.07
CA TRP A 140 -13.13 14.49 0.76
C TRP A 140 -13.37 15.92 0.28
N LYS A 141 -12.28 16.65 -0.03
CA LYS A 141 -12.31 18.08 -0.39
C LYS A 141 -12.59 18.33 -1.86
N ASN A 142 -12.18 17.41 -2.75
CA ASN A 142 -12.28 17.60 -4.20
C ASN A 142 -13.30 16.64 -4.84
N SER A 143 -14.29 16.20 -4.06
CA SER A 143 -15.35 15.32 -4.57
C SER A 143 -16.08 16.02 -5.71
N SER A 144 -16.06 15.42 -6.88
CA SER A 144 -16.77 15.94 -8.05
C SER A 144 -18.28 15.74 -7.88
N ILE A 145 -19.10 16.62 -8.46
CA ILE A 145 -20.57 16.45 -8.44
C ILE A 145 -20.96 15.13 -9.14
N LYS A 146 -20.31 14.83 -10.27
CA LYS A 146 -20.56 13.63 -11.09
C LYS A 146 -20.23 12.32 -10.35
N TYR A 147 -19.12 12.27 -9.59
CA TYR A 147 -18.66 11.05 -8.92
C TYR A 147 -18.78 11.13 -7.38
N ARG A 148 -19.63 12.01 -6.84
CA ARG A 148 -19.67 12.36 -5.41
C ARG A 148 -19.77 11.16 -4.48
N ILE A 149 -20.62 10.18 -4.80
CA ILE A 149 -20.81 8.98 -3.97
C ILE A 149 -19.53 8.15 -3.93
N PHE A 150 -18.93 7.87 -5.10
CA PHE A 150 -17.68 7.12 -5.20
C PHE A 150 -16.51 7.85 -4.53
N ASP A 151 -16.45 9.17 -4.65
CA ASP A 151 -15.43 9.98 -3.97
C ASP A 151 -15.60 9.91 -2.45
N LYS A 152 -16.83 9.98 -1.94
CA LYS A 152 -17.11 9.85 -0.50
C LYS A 152 -16.80 8.45 0.03
N ILE A 153 -17.18 7.38 -0.67
CA ILE A 153 -16.82 6.02 -0.26
C ILE A 153 -15.29 5.85 -0.27
N SER A 154 -14.61 6.33 -1.32
CA SER A 154 -13.14 6.31 -1.39
C SER A 154 -12.52 7.02 -0.20
N SER A 155 -13.03 8.21 0.14
CA SER A 155 -12.55 8.97 1.30
C SER A 155 -12.67 8.18 2.60
N ILE A 156 -13.81 7.52 2.84
CA ILE A 156 -14.04 6.72 4.06
C ILE A 156 -13.07 5.53 4.11
N ILE A 157 -12.86 4.82 3.00
CA ILE A 157 -11.90 3.71 2.92
C ILE A 157 -10.48 4.19 3.27
N PHE A 158 -10.05 5.33 2.74
CA PHE A 158 -8.74 5.89 3.09
C PHE A 158 -8.65 6.36 4.54
N LEU A 159 -9.73 6.89 5.11
CA LEU A 159 -9.78 7.27 6.53
C LEU A 159 -9.67 6.05 7.45
N ILE A 160 -10.40 4.96 7.14
CA ILE A 160 -10.30 3.69 7.86
C ILE A 160 -8.86 3.17 7.82
N GLY A 161 -8.22 3.20 6.66
CA GLY A 161 -6.81 2.83 6.51
C GLY A 161 -5.89 3.66 7.40
N SER A 162 -6.07 4.98 7.40
CA SER A 162 -5.27 5.89 8.23
C SER A 162 -5.42 5.59 9.72
N ILE A 163 -6.65 5.43 10.21
CA ILE A 163 -6.92 5.13 11.62
C ILE A 163 -6.32 3.77 12.00
N MET A 164 -6.50 2.77 11.14
CA MET A 164 -5.93 1.43 11.32
C MET A 164 -4.40 1.48 11.45
N PHE A 165 -3.71 2.13 10.52
CA PHE A 165 -2.25 2.23 10.55
C PHE A 165 -1.74 3.02 11.75
N PHE A 166 -2.46 4.06 12.17
CA PHE A 166 -2.15 4.79 13.41
C PHE A 166 -2.24 3.87 14.64
N ILE A 167 -3.37 3.17 14.82
CA ILE A 167 -3.56 2.24 15.94
C ILE A 167 -2.46 1.17 15.94
N LEU A 168 -2.14 0.61 14.77
CA LEU A 168 -1.08 -0.38 14.66
C LEU A 168 0.28 0.17 15.05
N SER A 169 0.62 1.39 14.67
CA SER A 169 1.90 2.01 15.08
C SER A 169 2.02 2.10 16.61
N LEU A 170 0.94 2.43 17.31
CA LEU A 170 0.92 2.48 18.78
C LEU A 170 0.98 1.08 19.40
N TYR A 171 0.16 0.15 18.88
CA TYR A 171 0.02 -1.20 19.40
C TYR A 171 1.26 -2.08 19.14
N SER A 172 2.08 -1.74 18.14
CA SER A 172 3.28 -2.50 17.77
C SER A 172 4.28 -2.63 18.91
N TYR A 173 4.33 -1.68 19.84
CA TYR A 173 5.23 -1.74 21.01
C TYR A 173 4.73 -2.69 22.10
N SER A 174 3.43 -2.96 22.17
CA SER A 174 2.82 -3.73 23.27
C SER A 174 2.70 -5.23 22.99
N ILE A 175 3.00 -5.68 21.78
CA ILE A 175 2.87 -7.10 21.38
C ILE A 175 4.22 -7.71 21.03
N ASN A 176 4.41 -8.98 21.36
CA ASN A 176 5.57 -9.74 20.89
C ASN A 176 5.39 -10.12 19.42
N ILE A 177 6.09 -9.41 18.55
CA ILE A 177 6.07 -9.68 17.10
C ILE A 177 7.12 -10.74 16.80
N SER A 178 6.69 -11.93 16.38
CA SER A 178 7.62 -12.97 15.95
C SER A 178 8.36 -12.55 14.69
N ALA A 179 9.64 -12.90 14.63
CA ALA A 179 10.46 -12.69 13.43
C ALA A 179 9.84 -13.42 12.23
N TYR A 180 9.25 -14.60 12.43
CA TYR A 180 8.51 -15.29 11.38
C TYR A 180 7.08 -14.76 11.26
N TYR A 181 6.84 -13.86 10.30
CA TYR A 181 5.55 -13.15 10.21
C TYR A 181 4.32 -14.07 10.20
N PHE A 182 4.39 -15.23 9.54
CA PHE A 182 3.28 -16.16 9.43
C PHE A 182 2.99 -16.98 10.71
N SER A 183 3.83 -16.90 11.75
CA SER A 183 3.49 -17.43 13.08
C SER A 183 2.71 -16.44 13.94
N ASN A 184 2.59 -15.17 13.53
CA ASN A 184 1.79 -14.21 14.26
C ASN A 184 0.30 -14.51 14.10
N THR A 185 -0.40 -14.65 15.21
CA THR A 185 -1.84 -14.90 15.28
C THR A 185 -2.64 -13.67 15.65
N ASP A 186 -1.97 -12.57 16.04
CA ASP A 186 -2.63 -11.33 16.44
C ASP A 186 -3.44 -10.75 15.29
N PHE A 187 -4.73 -10.59 15.54
CA PHE A 187 -5.69 -10.06 14.56
C PHE A 187 -5.26 -8.69 14.00
N PHE A 188 -4.67 -7.85 14.84
CA PHE A 188 -4.16 -6.54 14.44
C PHE A 188 -3.07 -6.63 13.36
N LEU A 189 -2.23 -7.67 13.37
CA LEU A 189 -1.21 -7.88 12.33
C LEU A 189 -1.80 -8.39 11.00
N ILE A 190 -3.01 -8.94 11.02
CA ILE A 190 -3.75 -9.41 9.84
C ILE A 190 -4.50 -8.26 9.16
N LEU A 191 -4.98 -7.29 9.94
CA LEU A 191 -5.86 -6.21 9.50
C LEU A 191 -5.34 -5.41 8.29
N PRO A 192 -4.03 -5.07 8.18
CA PRO A 192 -3.47 -4.43 6.99
C PRO A 192 -3.67 -5.22 5.70
N ASN A 193 -3.57 -6.54 5.77
CA ASN A 193 -3.75 -7.40 4.60
C ASN A 193 -5.20 -7.41 4.12
N LEU A 194 -6.15 -7.45 5.07
CA LEU A 194 -7.58 -7.35 4.75
C LEU A 194 -7.93 -5.97 4.18
N TYR A 195 -7.32 -4.92 4.73
CA TYR A 195 -7.48 -3.57 4.21
C TYR A 195 -6.96 -3.44 2.77
N ILE A 196 -5.75 -3.93 2.50
CA ILE A 196 -5.16 -3.91 1.15
C ILE A 196 -6.04 -4.69 0.17
N LEU A 197 -6.58 -5.84 0.58
CA LEU A 197 -7.52 -6.63 -0.24
C LEU A 197 -8.74 -5.79 -0.64
N ALA A 198 -9.41 -5.20 0.35
CA ALA A 198 -10.60 -4.37 0.13
C ALA A 198 -10.29 -3.13 -0.71
N LEU A 199 -9.15 -2.49 -0.45
CA LEU A 199 -8.67 -1.32 -1.17
C LEU A 199 -8.40 -1.63 -2.65
N ASN A 200 -7.75 -2.74 -2.96
CA ASN A 200 -7.48 -3.17 -4.33
C ASN A 200 -8.79 -3.39 -5.11
N LEU A 201 -9.75 -4.11 -4.52
CA LEU A 201 -11.06 -4.33 -5.12
C LEU A 201 -11.79 -3.01 -5.37
N TRP A 202 -11.79 -2.12 -4.38
CA TRP A 202 -12.42 -0.80 -4.49
C TRP A 202 -11.81 0.08 -5.57
N ILE A 203 -10.47 0.16 -5.64
CA ILE A 203 -9.77 0.97 -6.64
C ILE A 203 -10.16 0.54 -8.05
N ILE A 204 -10.28 -0.76 -8.28
CA ILE A 204 -10.67 -1.29 -9.59
C ILE A 204 -12.10 -0.91 -9.94
N SER A 205 -13.03 -1.06 -8.99
CA SER A 205 -14.41 -0.61 -9.18
C SER A 205 -14.47 0.88 -9.49
N LEU A 206 -13.70 1.71 -8.78
CA LEU A 206 -13.61 3.15 -8.98
C LEU A 206 -13.10 3.51 -10.38
N ILE A 207 -12.03 2.85 -10.84
CA ILE A 207 -11.46 3.07 -12.17
C ILE A 207 -12.42 2.61 -13.25
N ALA A 208 -13.00 1.42 -13.12
CA ALA A 208 -13.95 0.88 -14.09
C ALA A 208 -15.17 1.79 -14.26
N TYR A 209 -15.68 2.34 -13.15
CA TYR A 209 -16.80 3.29 -13.19
C TYR A 209 -16.44 4.62 -13.86
N ARG A 210 -15.21 5.10 -13.66
CA ARG A 210 -14.73 6.37 -14.23
C ARG A 210 -14.26 6.28 -15.68
N ILE A 211 -13.80 5.13 -16.14
CA ILE A 211 -13.46 4.91 -17.56
C ILE A 211 -14.74 4.79 -18.40
N LYS A 212 -15.82 4.22 -17.84
CA LYS A 212 -17.09 4.04 -18.56
C LYS A 212 -17.87 5.35 -18.76
N ASN A 213 -17.70 6.33 -17.88
CA ASN A 213 -18.53 7.54 -17.80
C ASN A 213 -17.71 8.82 -17.88
#